data_AF-A0AAN7Z4D9-F1
#
_entry.id   AF-A0AAN7Z4D9-F1
#
_cell.length_a   1.000
_cell.length_b   1.000
_cell.length_c   1.000
_cell.angle_alpha   90.00
_cell.angle_beta   90.00
_cell.angle_gamma   90.00
#
_symmetry.space_group_name_H-M   'P 1'
#
loop_
_entity.id
_entity.type
_entity.pdbx_description
1 polymer ?
#
loop_
_entity_poly.entity_id
_entity_poly.type
_entity_poly.pdbx_seq_one_letter_code
_entity_poly.pdbx_strand_id
1 'polypeptide(L)'
;MDNEKLRDELQNYLGDIDDLFFFSLLTRKVKGKSGMQKLVLISVTSELPKRDYCGTYKMRDIGPSIRIHRYTHEDKHQYFERFLSTLVHESCHAYLDIFCDKRHSKHQEWVCDYDGHRKMFWVLFRFIMQKIKAYTKPEAWGNQVKDMESECFSITKRKSQPGEWGTPECTLMGGFLSREYSK
;
A
#
# COMPACT_ATOMS: atom_id res chain seq x y z
N MET A 1 -17.58 -15.96 0.33
CA MET A 1 -17.75 -14.67 -0.35
C MET A 1 -17.44 -14.83 -1.84
N ASP A 2 -18.22 -14.26 -2.76
CA ASP A 2 -17.91 -14.22 -4.20
C ASP A 2 -16.96 -13.04 -4.54
N ASN A 3 -16.50 -12.91 -5.79
CA ASN A 3 -15.53 -11.87 -6.16
C ASN A 3 -16.14 -10.45 -6.19
N GLU A 4 -17.44 -10.33 -6.45
CA GLU A 4 -18.11 -9.03 -6.46
C GLU A 4 -18.24 -8.46 -5.05
N LYS A 5 -18.68 -9.30 -4.10
CA LYS A 5 -18.73 -8.94 -2.68
C LYS A 5 -17.34 -8.61 -2.12
N LEU A 6 -16.32 -9.41 -2.45
CA LEU A 6 -14.95 -9.12 -2.02
C LEU A 6 -14.44 -7.81 -2.61
N ARG A 7 -14.72 -7.54 -3.89
CA ARG A 7 -14.38 -6.26 -4.54
C ARG A 7 -15.03 -5.10 -3.80
N ASP A 8 -16.32 -5.20 -3.52
CA ASP A 8 -17.08 -4.12 -2.87
C ASP A 8 -16.60 -3.87 -1.44
N GLU A 9 -16.30 -4.92 -0.70
CA GLU A 9 -15.69 -4.82 0.63
C GLU A 9 -14.31 -4.14 0.56
N LEU A 10 -13.41 -4.61 -0.32
CA LEU A 10 -12.11 -3.97 -0.53
C LEU A 10 -12.22 -2.52 -0.99
N GLN A 11 -13.26 -2.20 -1.76
CA GLN A 11 -13.53 -0.84 -2.22
C GLN A 11 -13.99 0.09 -1.09
N ASN A 12 -14.68 -0.43 -0.08
CA ASN A 12 -15.02 0.30 1.14
C ASN A 12 -13.78 0.49 2.00
N TYR A 13 -12.98 -0.56 2.22
CA TYR A 13 -11.71 -0.45 2.95
C TYR A 13 -10.74 0.52 2.28
N LEU A 14 -10.69 0.56 0.94
CA LEU A 14 -9.89 1.56 0.24
C LEU A 14 -10.37 2.97 0.56
N GLY A 15 -11.69 3.19 0.71
CA GLY A 15 -12.23 4.47 1.17
C GLY A 15 -11.70 4.85 2.55
N ASP A 16 -11.78 3.94 3.51
CA ASP A 16 -11.30 4.20 4.88
C ASP A 16 -9.78 4.46 4.91
N ILE A 17 -9.00 3.66 4.18
CA ILE A 17 -7.55 3.84 4.06
C ILE A 17 -7.22 5.19 3.39
N ASP A 18 -7.93 5.52 2.32
CA ASP A 18 -7.72 6.75 1.56
C ASP A 18 -8.05 7.99 2.40
N ASP A 19 -9.15 7.96 3.14
CA ASP A 19 -9.52 9.06 4.04
C ASP A 19 -8.49 9.24 5.17
N LEU A 20 -7.96 8.15 5.73
CA LEU A 20 -7.02 8.20 6.85
C LEU A 20 -5.58 8.54 6.46
N PHE A 21 -5.11 8.09 5.30
CA PHE A 21 -3.68 8.11 4.96
C PHE A 21 -3.35 8.86 3.67
N PHE A 22 -4.31 8.99 2.76
CA PHE A 22 -4.11 9.59 1.44
C PHE A 22 -5.02 10.80 1.20
N PHE A 23 -5.75 11.26 2.23
CA PHE A 23 -6.60 12.46 2.20
C PHE A 23 -7.65 12.45 1.08
N SER A 24 -8.31 11.30 0.91
CA SER A 24 -9.37 11.08 -0.09
C SER A 24 -8.91 11.27 -1.55
N LEU A 25 -7.59 11.18 -1.81
CA LEU A 25 -7.02 11.44 -3.14
C LEU A 25 -7.23 10.26 -4.11
N LEU A 26 -7.19 9.02 -3.62
CA LEU A 26 -7.27 7.80 -4.44
C LEU A 26 -8.72 7.45 -4.83
N THR A 27 -9.69 7.79 -4.00
CA THR A 27 -11.11 7.42 -4.18
C THR A 27 -11.98 8.60 -4.62
N ARG A 28 -11.41 9.80 -4.76
CA ARG A 28 -12.13 10.97 -5.30
C ARG A 28 -12.83 10.66 -6.61
N LYS A 29 -14.01 11.26 -6.80
CA LYS A 29 -14.77 11.11 -8.04
C LYS A 29 -14.14 11.95 -9.15
N VAL A 30 -13.92 11.33 -10.30
CA VAL A 30 -13.40 11.94 -11.52
C VAL A 30 -14.32 11.64 -12.70
N LYS A 31 -14.30 12.49 -13.73
CA LYS A 31 -15.08 12.28 -14.95
C LYS A 31 -14.38 11.24 -15.83
N GLY A 32 -14.98 10.06 -15.94
CA GLY A 32 -14.58 8.99 -16.86
C GLY A 32 -15.40 9.00 -18.16
N LYS A 33 -15.16 8.00 -19.02
CA LYS A 33 -15.86 7.85 -20.31
C LYS A 33 -17.37 7.62 -20.16
N SER A 34 -17.79 6.93 -19.10
CA SER A 34 -19.19 6.55 -18.84
C SER A 34 -19.86 7.38 -17.73
N GLY A 35 -19.27 8.51 -17.34
CA GLY A 35 -19.76 9.37 -16.26
C GLY A 35 -18.78 9.51 -15.10
N MET A 36 -19.28 9.89 -13.92
CA MET A 36 -18.45 10.04 -12.72
C MET A 36 -18.08 8.67 -12.15
N GLN A 37 -16.79 8.44 -11.91
CA GLN A 37 -16.25 7.21 -11.33
C GLN A 37 -15.21 7.53 -10.26
N LYS A 38 -14.88 6.58 -9.38
CA LYS A 38 -13.72 6.71 -8.47
C LYS A 38 -12.43 6.76 -9.29
N LEU A 39 -11.43 7.51 -8.81
CA LEU A 39 -10.13 7.62 -9.50
C LEU A 39 -9.45 6.25 -9.61
N VAL A 40 -9.20 5.58 -8.48
CA VAL A 40 -8.62 4.22 -8.45
C VAL A 40 -9.73 3.17 -8.50
N LEU A 41 -9.62 2.25 -9.44
CA LEU A 41 -10.58 1.16 -9.66
C LEU A 41 -10.06 -0.18 -9.15
N ILE A 42 -10.85 -0.88 -8.33
CA ILE A 42 -10.52 -2.22 -7.83
C ILE A 42 -11.17 -3.31 -8.68
N SER A 43 -10.39 -4.35 -9.01
CA SER A 43 -10.88 -5.59 -9.62
C SER A 43 -10.36 -6.81 -8.86
N VAL A 44 -11.19 -7.85 -8.73
CA VAL A 44 -10.81 -9.13 -8.12
C VAL A 44 -10.92 -10.22 -9.19
N THR A 45 -9.86 -11.01 -9.35
CA THR A 45 -9.83 -12.15 -10.28
C THR A 45 -9.49 -13.44 -9.54
N SER A 46 -10.00 -14.57 -10.04
CA SER A 46 -9.64 -15.90 -9.54
C SER A 46 -8.46 -16.53 -10.29
N GLU A 47 -7.88 -15.82 -11.25
CA GLU A 47 -6.74 -16.29 -12.03
C GLU A 47 -5.48 -16.36 -11.17
N LEU A 48 -4.79 -17.51 -11.23
CA LEU A 48 -3.47 -17.68 -10.63
C LEU A 48 -2.48 -16.69 -11.26
N PRO A 49 -1.79 -15.86 -10.45
CA PRO A 49 -0.81 -14.93 -10.97
C PRO A 49 0.40 -15.69 -11.53
N LYS A 50 1.05 -15.14 -12.56
CA LYS A 50 2.25 -15.75 -13.18
C LYS A 50 3.50 -15.72 -12.29
N ARG A 51 3.45 -14.95 -11.20
CA ARG A 51 4.49 -14.82 -10.17
C ARG A 51 3.79 -14.76 -8.81
N ASP A 52 4.53 -14.89 -7.71
CA ASP A 52 4.00 -14.95 -6.33
C ASP A 52 3.43 -13.63 -5.78
N TYR A 53 2.92 -12.72 -6.62
CA TYR A 53 2.27 -11.49 -6.16
C TYR A 53 0.75 -11.68 -5.99
N CYS A 54 0.18 -11.07 -4.96
CA CYS A 54 -1.25 -11.15 -4.66
C CYS A 54 -2.07 -10.00 -5.26
N GLY A 55 -1.41 -8.99 -5.82
CA GLY A 55 -2.05 -7.84 -6.45
C GLY A 55 -1.16 -7.16 -7.48
N THR A 56 -1.73 -6.22 -8.21
CA THR A 56 -1.00 -5.38 -9.16
C THR A 56 -1.73 -4.07 -9.38
N TYR A 57 -1.02 -2.96 -9.20
CA TYR A 57 -1.37 -1.64 -9.67
C TYR A 57 -0.93 -1.44 -11.12
N LYS A 58 -1.80 -0.86 -11.96
CA LYS A 58 -1.46 -0.37 -13.30
C LYS A 58 -2.27 0.86 -13.67
N MET A 59 -1.63 1.80 -14.36
CA MET A 59 -2.33 2.83 -15.12
C MET A 59 -2.95 2.21 -16.38
N ARG A 60 -4.25 2.42 -16.61
CA ARG A 60 -4.98 1.96 -17.80
C ARG A 60 -5.68 3.12 -18.49
N ASP A 61 -6.16 2.90 -19.70
CA ASP A 61 -6.92 3.88 -20.49
C ASP A 61 -8.20 4.39 -19.79
N ILE A 62 -8.74 3.59 -18.87
CA ILE A 62 -9.94 3.92 -18.08
C ILE A 62 -9.61 4.58 -16.74
N GLY A 63 -8.32 4.67 -16.38
CA GLY A 63 -7.83 5.17 -15.10
C GLY A 63 -6.88 4.20 -14.38
N PRO A 64 -6.30 4.63 -13.25
CA PRO A 64 -5.49 3.79 -12.39
C PRO A 64 -6.31 2.64 -11.81
N SER A 65 -5.76 1.42 -11.83
CA SER A 65 -6.47 0.23 -11.41
C SER A 65 -5.61 -0.68 -10.56
N ILE A 66 -6.20 -1.14 -9.46
CA ILE A 66 -5.67 -2.18 -8.59
C ILE A 66 -6.40 -3.48 -8.91
N ARG A 67 -5.63 -4.52 -9.25
CA ARG A 67 -6.14 -5.88 -9.41
C ARG A 67 -5.67 -6.73 -8.25
N ILE A 68 -6.58 -7.47 -7.64
CA ILE A 68 -6.29 -8.40 -6.55
C ILE A 68 -6.57 -9.83 -7.03
N HIS A 69 -5.61 -10.72 -6.81
CA HIS A 69 -5.68 -12.12 -7.18
C HIS A 69 -6.18 -12.94 -5.99
N ARG A 70 -7.37 -13.51 -6.14
CA ARG A 70 -7.96 -14.45 -5.21
C ARG A 70 -7.71 -15.86 -5.69
N TYR A 71 -6.76 -16.56 -5.09
CA TYR A 71 -6.45 -17.93 -5.45
C TYR A 71 -6.36 -18.81 -4.21
N THR A 72 -6.75 -20.06 -4.36
CA THR A 72 -6.53 -21.13 -3.39
C THR A 72 -5.30 -21.90 -3.84
N HIS A 73 -4.19 -21.78 -3.10
CA HIS A 73 -3.00 -22.58 -3.33
C HIS A 73 -2.99 -23.72 -2.29
N GLU A 74 -2.92 -24.98 -2.73
CA GLU A 74 -2.83 -26.16 -1.83
C GLU A 74 -3.90 -26.18 -0.72
N ASP A 75 -5.17 -25.95 -1.06
CA ASP A 75 -6.30 -25.93 -0.11
C ASP A 75 -6.20 -24.89 1.03
N LYS A 76 -5.23 -23.97 0.97
CA LYS A 76 -5.12 -22.86 1.92
C LYS A 76 -5.91 -21.66 1.40
N HIS A 77 -6.91 -21.27 2.16
CA HIS A 77 -7.64 -20.03 1.93
C HIS A 77 -6.74 -18.81 2.24
N GLN A 78 -6.80 -17.81 1.37
CA GLN A 78 -6.22 -16.50 1.67
C GLN A 78 -7.07 -15.82 2.75
N TYR A 79 -6.43 -15.43 3.85
CA TYR A 79 -7.05 -14.64 4.91
C TYR A 79 -7.34 -13.21 4.45
N PHE A 80 -8.31 -12.56 5.08
CA PHE A 80 -8.75 -11.21 4.70
C PHE A 80 -7.62 -10.18 4.82
N GLU A 81 -6.79 -10.32 5.85
CA GLU A 81 -5.61 -9.51 6.15
C GLU A 81 -4.61 -9.51 4.98
N ARG A 82 -4.53 -10.60 4.22
CA ARG A 82 -3.69 -10.68 3.02
C ARG A 82 -4.22 -9.80 1.91
N PHE A 83 -5.54 -9.77 1.70
CA PHE A 83 -6.16 -8.86 0.74
C PHE A 83 -6.01 -7.40 1.18
N LEU A 84 -6.14 -7.12 2.48
CA LEU A 84 -5.95 -5.77 3.02
C LEU A 84 -4.50 -5.30 2.88
N SER A 85 -3.52 -6.14 3.24
CA SER A 85 -2.09 -5.85 3.03
C SER A 85 -1.77 -5.59 1.56
N THR A 86 -2.33 -6.42 0.67
CA THR A 86 -2.19 -6.24 -0.78
C THR A 86 -2.81 -4.90 -1.22
N LEU A 87 -4.01 -4.58 -0.74
CA LEU A 87 -4.68 -3.32 -1.07
C LEU A 87 -3.84 -2.11 -0.65
N VAL A 88 -3.28 -2.11 0.55
CA VAL A 88 -2.39 -1.04 1.03
C VAL A 88 -1.13 -0.94 0.17
N HIS A 89 -0.51 -2.09 -0.17
CA HIS A 89 0.67 -2.16 -1.03
C HIS A 89 0.41 -1.47 -2.39
N GLU A 90 -0.66 -1.88 -3.07
CA GLU A 90 -1.01 -1.32 -4.38
C GLU A 90 -1.51 0.12 -4.30
N SER A 91 -2.07 0.54 -3.17
CA SER A 91 -2.46 1.94 -2.94
C SER A 91 -1.24 2.85 -2.78
N CYS A 92 -0.16 2.36 -2.17
CA CYS A 92 1.11 3.09 -2.09
C CYS A 92 1.68 3.31 -3.51
N HIS A 93 1.64 2.30 -4.38
CA HIS A 93 2.02 2.46 -5.78
C HIS A 93 1.18 3.52 -6.49
N ALA A 94 -0.15 3.43 -6.37
CA ALA A 94 -1.06 4.39 -6.98
C ALA A 94 -0.77 5.83 -6.51
N TYR A 95 -0.61 6.03 -5.20
CA TYR A 95 -0.35 7.34 -4.63
C TYR A 95 0.97 7.93 -5.15
N LEU A 96 2.05 7.15 -5.10
CA LEU A 96 3.37 7.61 -5.50
C LEU A 96 3.47 7.87 -7.01
N ASP A 97 2.78 7.08 -7.83
CA ASP A 97 2.75 7.28 -9.29
C ASP A 97 1.94 8.51 -9.71
N ILE A 98 0.80 8.75 -9.07
CA ILE A 98 -0.15 9.80 -9.49
C ILE A 98 0.19 11.17 -8.89
N PHE A 99 0.56 11.21 -7.61
CA PHE A 99 0.61 12.46 -6.84
C PHE A 99 2.01 12.95 -6.47
N CYS A 100 3.05 12.14 -6.66
CA CYS A 100 4.42 12.65 -6.49
C CYS A 100 4.88 13.41 -7.72
N ASP A 101 5.46 14.61 -7.52
CA ASP A 101 5.98 15.42 -8.62
C ASP A 101 7.22 14.75 -9.25
N LYS A 102 7.01 14.13 -10.41
CA LYS A 102 8.06 13.41 -11.16
C LYS A 102 9.21 14.31 -11.62
N ARG A 103 9.00 15.62 -11.67
CA ARG A 103 10.01 16.61 -12.08
C ARG A 103 10.93 17.00 -10.93
N HIS A 104 10.54 16.73 -9.69
CA HIS A 104 11.35 17.06 -8.53
C HIS A 104 12.58 16.15 -8.48
N SER A 105 13.77 16.71 -8.24
CA SER A 105 15.03 15.97 -8.23
C SER A 105 15.02 14.78 -7.26
N LYS A 106 14.34 14.92 -6.12
CA LYS A 106 14.15 13.84 -5.13
C LYS A 106 13.18 12.73 -5.55
N HIS A 107 12.37 12.91 -6.59
CA HIS A 107 11.47 11.85 -7.07
C HIS A 107 12.26 10.64 -7.58
N GLN A 108 13.34 10.89 -8.33
CA GLN A 108 14.20 9.82 -8.84
C GLN A 108 14.91 9.07 -7.70
N GLU A 109 15.29 9.79 -6.65
CA GLU A 109 15.98 9.23 -5.48
C GLU A 109 15.05 8.40 -4.59
N TRP A 110 13.80 8.83 -4.41
CA TRP A 110 12.91 8.28 -3.38
C TRP A 110 11.78 7.41 -3.92
N VAL A 111 11.44 7.54 -5.20
CA VAL A 111 10.27 6.91 -5.83
C VAL A 111 10.63 6.07 -7.07
N CYS A 112 11.53 6.51 -7.96
CA CYS A 112 11.80 5.83 -9.24
C CYS A 112 12.74 4.61 -9.14
N ASP A 113 12.40 3.49 -9.78
CA ASP A 113 12.70 2.15 -9.29
C ASP A 113 13.96 1.40 -9.70
N TYR A 114 14.29 0.42 -8.84
CA TYR A 114 14.97 -0.85 -9.12
C TYR A 114 13.99 -1.92 -8.59
N ASP A 115 13.35 -2.68 -9.47
CA ASP A 115 12.35 -3.73 -9.19
C ASP A 115 10.93 -3.37 -8.72
N GLY A 116 10.59 -2.10 -8.51
CA GLY A 116 9.20 -1.70 -8.23
C GLY A 116 8.98 -1.11 -6.84
N HIS A 117 9.98 -1.10 -5.95
CA HIS A 117 9.91 -0.42 -4.65
C HIS A 117 11.15 0.41 -4.31
N ARG A 118 10.98 1.72 -4.13
CA ARG A 118 11.99 2.61 -3.50
C ARG A 118 11.70 2.94 -2.05
N LYS A 119 12.61 3.72 -1.44
CA LYS A 119 12.60 4.00 -0.01
C LYS A 119 11.29 4.64 0.48
N MET A 120 10.69 5.54 -0.30
CA MET A 120 9.41 6.15 0.07
C MET A 120 8.27 5.15 0.11
N PHE A 121 8.25 4.21 -0.84
CA PHE A 121 7.26 3.13 -0.87
C PHE A 121 7.27 2.37 0.47
N TRP A 122 8.44 1.90 0.89
CA TRP A 122 8.58 1.10 2.10
C TRP A 122 8.22 1.89 3.37
N VAL A 123 8.61 3.17 3.44
CA VAL A 123 8.26 4.02 4.58
C VAL A 123 6.75 4.21 4.70
N LEU A 124 6.08 4.50 3.57
CA LEU A 124 4.64 4.71 3.52
C LEU A 124 3.88 3.43 3.84
N PHE A 125 4.25 2.33 3.18
CA PHE A 125 3.67 1.01 3.42
C PHE A 125 3.80 0.60 4.89
N ARG A 126 5.00 0.75 5.47
CA ARG A 126 5.24 0.45 6.90
C ARG A 126 4.32 1.24 7.81
N PHE A 127 4.24 2.55 7.59
CA PHE A 127 3.46 3.46 8.43
C PHE A 127 1.99 3.03 8.46
N ILE A 128 1.41 2.86 7.28
CA ILE A 128 0.00 2.52 7.11
C ILE A 128 -0.28 1.15 7.73
N MET A 129 0.53 0.14 7.41
CA MET A 129 0.35 -1.22 7.93
C MET A 129 0.47 -1.28 9.46
N GLN A 130 1.43 -0.57 10.06
CA GLN A 130 1.56 -0.51 11.51
C GLN A 130 0.33 0.11 12.18
N LYS A 131 -0.23 1.18 11.59
CA LYS A 131 -1.44 1.81 12.10
C LYS A 131 -2.65 0.89 11.95
N ILE A 132 -2.85 0.28 10.80
CA ILE A 132 -3.95 -0.68 10.59
C ILE A 132 -3.84 -1.84 11.58
N LYS A 133 -2.66 -2.43 11.77
CA LYS A 133 -2.45 -3.52 12.75
C LYS A 133 -2.77 -3.12 14.18
N ALA A 134 -2.38 -1.90 14.57
CA ALA A 134 -2.70 -1.37 15.90
C ALA A 134 -4.22 -1.24 16.12
N TYR A 135 -4.98 -0.91 15.06
CA TYR A 135 -6.43 -0.79 15.13
C TYR A 135 -7.18 -2.12 14.98
N THR A 136 -6.55 -3.18 14.46
CA THR A 136 -7.26 -4.43 14.04
C THR A 136 -6.97 -5.68 14.88
N LYS A 137 -6.43 -5.54 16.10
CA LYS A 137 -5.96 -6.65 16.98
C LYS A 137 -4.85 -7.49 16.31
N PRO A 138 -3.57 -7.35 16.72
CA PRO A 138 -2.40 -7.92 16.04
C PRO A 138 -2.41 -9.44 15.81
N GLU A 139 -3.16 -10.19 16.62
CA GLU A 139 -3.23 -11.66 16.60
C GLU A 139 -3.82 -12.23 15.30
N ALA A 140 -4.66 -11.47 14.60
CA ALA A 140 -5.31 -11.87 13.34
C ALA A 140 -4.36 -11.87 12.13
N TRP A 141 -3.19 -11.22 12.24
CA TRP A 141 -2.31 -10.96 11.09
C TRP A 141 -1.35 -12.10 10.72
N GLY A 142 -1.36 -13.21 11.48
CA GLY A 142 -0.66 -14.46 11.15
C GLY A 142 0.86 -14.33 10.89
N ASN A 143 1.48 -15.40 10.38
CA ASN A 143 2.91 -15.42 10.04
C ASN A 143 3.21 -14.88 8.62
N GLN A 144 2.21 -14.79 7.73
CA GLN A 144 2.43 -14.43 6.31
C GLN A 144 2.79 -12.95 6.10
N VAL A 145 2.47 -12.08 7.05
CA VAL A 145 2.83 -10.65 6.99
C VAL A 145 4.26 -10.42 7.50
N LYS A 146 4.85 -11.43 8.17
CA LYS A 146 6.22 -11.33 8.73
C LYS A 146 7.29 -11.19 7.65
N ASP A 147 7.11 -11.78 6.48
CA ASP A 147 8.10 -11.71 5.39
C ASP A 147 8.16 -10.29 4.78
N MET A 148 7.00 -9.69 4.49
CA MET A 148 6.92 -8.29 4.05
C MET A 148 7.38 -7.32 5.14
N GLU A 149 7.09 -7.62 6.41
CA GLU A 149 7.58 -6.82 7.54
C GLU A 149 9.10 -6.94 7.74
N SER A 150 9.68 -8.11 7.46
CA SER A 150 11.13 -8.34 7.54
C SER A 150 11.87 -7.55 6.47
N GLU A 151 11.41 -7.60 5.23
CA GLU A 151 11.95 -6.80 4.13
C GLU A 151 11.81 -5.30 4.44
N CYS A 152 10.61 -4.88 4.82
CA CYS A 152 10.33 -3.51 5.20
C CYS A 152 11.21 -3.02 6.37
N PHE A 153 11.37 -3.84 7.41
CA PHE A 153 12.24 -3.55 8.55
C PHE A 153 13.71 -3.47 8.12
N SER A 154 14.18 -4.32 7.21
CA SER A 154 15.56 -4.28 6.72
C SER A 154 15.89 -2.97 5.99
N ILE A 155 14.93 -2.42 5.23
CA ILE A 155 15.08 -1.20 4.42
C ILE A 155 14.91 0.06 5.27
N THR A 156 14.08 0.01 6.31
CA THR A 156 13.73 1.15 7.17
C THR A 156 14.39 1.08 8.56
N LYS A 157 15.35 0.18 8.78
CA LYS A 157 16.11 0.09 10.03
C LYS A 157 16.91 1.37 10.22
N ARG A 158 16.89 1.93 11.44
CA ARG A 158 17.73 3.07 11.83
C ARG A 158 19.20 2.76 11.51
N LYS A 159 19.76 3.43 10.51
CA LYS A 159 21.18 3.78 10.50
C LYS A 159 21.26 5.20 11.04
N SER A 160 22.15 5.42 12.00
CA SER A 160 22.15 6.57 12.90
C SER A 160 22.65 7.87 12.25
N GLN A 161 22.51 8.06 10.93
CA GLN A 161 23.07 9.23 10.24
C GLN A 161 22.00 10.28 9.91
N PRO A 162 22.27 11.57 10.16
CA PRO A 162 21.42 12.67 9.69
C PRO A 162 21.21 12.62 8.16
N GLY A 163 19.97 12.73 7.70
CA GLY A 163 19.62 12.62 6.27
C GLY A 163 19.27 11.20 5.80
N GLU A 164 19.44 10.19 6.64
CA GLU A 164 18.96 8.84 6.36
C GLU A 164 17.52 8.65 6.84
N TRP A 165 16.63 8.25 5.92
CA TRP A 165 15.26 7.85 6.26
C TRP A 165 15.29 6.70 7.28
N GLY A 166 14.69 6.93 8.45
CA GLY A 166 14.61 5.99 9.58
C GLY A 166 13.23 5.35 9.69
N THR A 167 12.68 5.25 10.90
CA THR A 167 11.28 4.83 11.07
C THR A 167 10.34 5.85 10.40
N PRO A 168 9.11 5.46 10.02
CA PRO A 168 8.18 6.40 9.41
C PRO A 168 7.90 7.63 10.27
N GLU A 169 7.92 7.51 11.59
CA GLU A 169 7.79 8.63 12.53
C GLU A 169 8.97 9.60 12.45
N CYS A 170 10.19 9.09 12.24
CA CYS A 170 11.36 9.96 12.06
C CYS A 170 11.33 10.70 10.71
N THR A 171 10.59 10.17 9.75
CA THR A 171 10.73 10.51 8.34
C THR A 171 9.54 11.35 7.83
N LEU A 172 8.32 10.96 8.17
CA LEU A 172 7.09 11.64 7.77
C LEU A 172 6.73 12.78 8.73
N MET A 173 7.15 12.70 10.00
CA MET A 173 6.88 13.72 11.03
C MET A 173 8.10 14.63 11.30
N GLY A 174 9.04 14.73 10.35
CA GLY A 174 10.20 15.62 10.45
C GLY A 174 11.15 15.36 11.63
N GLY A 175 11.15 14.15 12.19
CA GLY A 175 11.99 13.79 13.34
C GLY A 175 11.56 14.41 14.67
N PHE A 176 10.41 15.10 14.74
CA PHE A 176 9.95 15.77 15.97
C PHE A 176 9.63 14.77 17.09
N LEU A 177 9.08 13.60 16.77
CA LEU A 177 8.70 12.59 17.76
C LEU A 177 9.86 11.66 18.19
N SER A 178 10.99 11.66 17.47
CA SER A 178 12.08 10.72 17.76
C SER A 178 12.99 11.17 18.91
N ARG A 179 12.94 12.46 19.28
CA ARG A 179 13.74 13.04 20.36
C ARG A 179 13.19 12.77 21.76
N GLU A 180 11.90 12.50 21.89
CA GLU A 180 11.26 12.31 23.21
C GLU A 180 11.36 10.87 23.75
N TYR A 181 11.63 9.87 22.89
CA TYR A 181 11.74 8.46 23.28
C TYR A 181 13.17 7.92 23.39
N SER A 182 14.17 8.80 23.47
CA SER A 182 15.59 8.42 23.63
C SER A 182 16.16 8.74 25.01
N LYS A 183 15.31 8.76 26.05
CA LYS A 183 15.76 8.74 27.45
C LYS A 183 15.50 7.38 28.06
#